data_AF-A0A7I7KSC0-F1
#
_entry.id   AF-A0A7I7KSC0-F1
#
_cell.length_a   1.000
_cell.length_b   1.000
_cell.length_c   1.000
_cell.angle_alpha   90.00
_cell.angle_beta   90.00
_cell.angle_gamma   90.00
#
_symmetry.space_group_name_H-M   'P 1'
#
loop_
_entity.id
_entity.type
_entity.pdbx_description
1 polymer ?
#
loop_
_entity_poly.entity_id
_entity_poly.type
_entity_poly.pdbx_seq_one_letter_code
_entity_poly.pdbx_strand_id
1 'polypeptide(L)'
;MNFKDVVAILDNSVGGADADVVSHGPFWRDVTRDRFVDMKVGGRKLVVLGDGAGSNLVLSLKGEAPFGSDLDDPPVGAVIPRMPAYLDPVPAEDIDRIEQWIDDGCPAD
;
A
#
# COMPACT_ATOMS: atom_id res chain seq x y z
N MET A 1 9.19 -12.27 -2.29
CA MET A 1 8.34 -12.32 -1.07
C MET A 1 6.97 -12.86 -1.46
N ASN A 2 6.11 -13.21 -0.52
CA ASN A 2 4.73 -13.67 -0.80
C ASN A 2 3.68 -12.72 -0.21
N PHE A 3 2.40 -13.07 -0.38
CA PHE A 3 1.32 -12.20 0.09
C PHE A 3 1.30 -12.00 1.61
N LYS A 4 1.73 -12.99 2.41
CA LYS A 4 1.83 -12.84 3.87
C LYS A 4 2.90 -11.83 4.26
N ASP A 5 3.99 -11.76 3.51
CA ASP A 5 5.03 -10.76 3.74
C ASP A 5 4.48 -9.34 3.46
N VAL A 6 3.62 -9.17 2.44
CA VAL A 6 2.96 -7.88 2.15
C VAL A 6 2.06 -7.48 3.31
N VAL A 7 1.24 -8.41 3.80
CA VAL A 7 0.36 -8.19 4.97
C VAL A 7 1.18 -7.77 6.19
N ALA A 8 2.31 -8.43 6.44
CA ALA A 8 3.17 -8.10 7.58
C ALA A 8 3.77 -6.69 7.49
N ILE A 9 4.21 -6.26 6.30
CA ILE A 9 4.71 -4.89 6.09
C ILE A 9 3.60 -3.86 6.37
N LEU A 10 2.39 -4.09 5.83
CA LEU A 10 1.26 -3.20 6.03
C LEU A 10 0.81 -3.15 7.50
N ASP A 11 0.78 -4.29 8.19
CA ASP A 11 0.47 -4.33 9.61
C ASP A 11 1.52 -3.58 10.45
N ASN A 12 2.81 -3.81 10.19
CA ASN A 12 3.88 -3.09 10.88
C ASN A 12 3.78 -1.57 10.68
N SER A 13 3.36 -1.12 9.49
CA SER A 13 3.18 0.31 9.19
C SER A 13 2.12 1.00 10.05
N VAL A 14 1.14 0.25 10.57
CA VAL A 14 0.05 0.81 11.38
C VAL A 14 0.17 0.48 12.88
N GLY A 15 1.30 -0.10 13.31
CA GLY A 15 1.52 -0.47 14.72
C GLY A 15 1.21 -1.93 15.07
N GLY A 16 1.06 -2.80 14.06
CA GLY A 16 0.92 -4.25 14.21
C GLY A 16 -0.43 -4.80 13.75
N ALA A 17 -0.54 -6.13 13.77
CA ALA A 17 -1.70 -6.87 13.26
C ALA A 17 -3.02 -6.59 13.99
N ASP A 18 -2.95 -6.14 15.24
CA ASP A 18 -4.11 -5.81 16.07
C ASP A 18 -4.42 -4.30 16.13
N ALA A 19 -3.65 -3.48 15.42
CA ALA A 19 -3.87 -2.03 15.41
C ALA A 19 -5.20 -1.67 14.74
N ASP A 20 -5.91 -0.70 15.32
CA ASP A 20 -7.15 -0.16 14.76
C ASP A 20 -6.85 0.80 13.60
N VAL A 21 -7.54 0.60 12.47
CA VAL A 21 -7.34 1.37 11.23
C VAL A 21 -8.68 1.93 10.76
N VAL A 22 -8.89 3.23 10.94
CA VAL A 22 -10.25 3.82 10.90
C VAL A 22 -10.69 4.43 9.56
N SER A 23 -9.78 4.86 8.67
CA SER A 23 -10.17 5.62 7.46
C SER A 23 -10.89 4.75 6.40
N HIS A 24 -10.32 3.59 6.08
CA HIS A 24 -10.87 2.62 5.13
C HIS A 24 -10.78 1.18 5.64
N GLY A 25 -10.48 0.99 6.93
CA GLY A 25 -10.19 -0.33 7.48
C GLY A 25 -8.85 -0.90 7.00
N PRO A 26 -8.37 -1.99 7.63
CA PRO A 26 -7.20 -2.72 7.17
C PRO A 26 -7.58 -3.65 6.01
N PHE A 27 -7.77 -3.10 4.81
CA PHE A 27 -8.28 -3.83 3.63
C PHE A 27 -7.45 -5.05 3.20
N TRP A 28 -6.22 -5.17 3.71
CA TRP A 28 -5.31 -6.29 3.47
C TRP A 28 -5.52 -7.47 4.43
N ARG A 29 -6.23 -7.28 5.54
CA ARG A 29 -6.53 -8.34 6.52
C ARG A 29 -7.71 -9.20 6.05
N ASP A 30 -7.68 -10.49 6.39
CA ASP A 30 -8.74 -11.47 6.13
C ASP A 30 -9.21 -11.57 4.67
N VAL A 31 -8.31 -11.28 3.72
CA VAL A 31 -8.54 -11.43 2.28
C VAL A 31 -7.55 -12.41 1.67
N THR A 32 -7.93 -13.01 0.55
CA THR A 32 -7.01 -13.81 -0.26
C THR A 32 -6.12 -12.88 -1.09
N ARG A 33 -4.95 -13.39 -1.53
CA ARG A 33 -4.08 -12.68 -2.48
C ARG A 33 -4.87 -12.21 -3.71
N ASP A 34 -5.68 -13.08 -4.30
CA ASP A 34 -6.44 -12.74 -5.51
C ASP A 34 -7.44 -11.62 -5.26
N ARG A 35 -8.16 -11.66 -4.12
CA ARG A 35 -9.06 -10.58 -3.73
C ARG A 35 -8.30 -9.27 -3.51
N PHE A 36 -7.09 -9.33 -2.95
CA PHE A 36 -6.23 -8.17 -2.76
C PHE A 36 -5.72 -7.57 -4.07
N VAL A 37 -5.32 -8.41 -5.02
CA VAL A 37 -4.94 -7.93 -6.36
C VAL A 37 -6.14 -7.36 -7.10
N ASP A 38 -7.33 -7.93 -6.91
CA ASP A 38 -8.52 -7.51 -7.64
C ASP A 38 -9.24 -6.28 -7.09
N MET A 39 -9.03 -5.94 -5.82
CA MET A 39 -9.82 -4.92 -5.16
C MET A 39 -9.58 -3.49 -5.65
N LYS A 40 -10.56 -2.65 -5.32
CA LYS A 40 -10.45 -1.20 -5.41
C LYS A 40 -10.57 -0.59 -4.02
N VAL A 41 -9.66 0.31 -3.68
CA VAL A 41 -9.69 1.11 -2.45
C VAL A 41 -9.89 2.57 -2.84
N GLY A 42 -10.86 3.25 -2.24
CA GLY A 42 -11.23 4.62 -2.65
C GLY A 42 -11.59 4.75 -4.14
N GLY A 43 -12.19 3.70 -4.72
CA GLY A 43 -12.57 3.64 -6.14
C GLY A 43 -11.43 3.38 -7.13
N ARG A 44 -10.18 3.28 -6.67
CA ARG A 44 -8.98 3.08 -7.50
C ARG A 44 -8.52 1.63 -7.45
N LYS A 45 -8.04 1.08 -8.57
CA LYS A 45 -7.44 -0.26 -8.62
C LYS A 45 -6.21 -0.28 -7.71
N LEU A 46 -6.17 -1.18 -6.74
CA LEU A 46 -5.09 -1.21 -5.75
C LEU A 46 -3.75 -1.65 -6.37
N VAL A 47 -3.79 -2.76 -7.12
CA VAL A 47 -2.63 -3.38 -7.76
C VAL A 47 -2.83 -3.45 -9.28
N VAL A 48 -1.80 -3.07 -10.02
CA VAL A 48 -1.66 -3.29 -11.46
C VAL A 48 -0.60 -4.39 -11.63
N LEU A 49 -1.04 -5.59 -12.03
CA LEU A 49 -0.14 -6.75 -12.15
C LEU A 49 1.02 -6.46 -13.12
N GLY A 50 2.25 -6.69 -12.68
CA GLY A 50 3.45 -6.43 -13.47
C GLY A 50 3.85 -4.95 -13.57
N ASP A 51 3.17 -4.06 -12.83
CA ASP A 51 3.48 -2.63 -12.74
C ASP A 51 3.41 -2.17 -11.27
N GLY A 52 4.46 -2.52 -10.53
CA GLY A 52 4.62 -2.15 -9.12
C GLY A 52 4.66 -0.64 -8.94
N ALA A 53 5.52 0.05 -9.69
CA ALA A 53 5.66 1.50 -9.60
C ALA A 53 4.36 2.26 -9.91
N GLY A 54 3.55 1.78 -10.86
CA GLY A 54 2.25 2.38 -11.21
C GLY A 54 1.08 1.93 -10.34
N SER A 55 1.28 0.99 -9.41
CA SER A 55 0.22 0.50 -8.53
C SER A 55 -0.13 1.52 -7.44
N ASN A 56 -1.43 1.77 -7.23
CA ASN A 56 -1.89 2.74 -6.22
C ASN A 56 -1.45 2.35 -4.79
N LEU A 57 -1.22 1.07 -4.51
CA LEU A 57 -0.59 0.64 -3.26
C LEU A 57 0.80 1.24 -3.08
N VAL A 58 1.67 1.17 -4.09
CA VAL A 58 3.04 1.67 -3.99
C VAL A 58 3.05 3.20 -3.98
N LEU A 59 2.27 3.83 -4.86
CA LEU A 59 2.14 5.29 -4.90
C LEU A 59 1.64 5.86 -3.55
N SER A 60 0.69 5.19 -2.90
CA SER A 60 0.20 5.64 -1.59
C SER A 60 1.23 5.50 -0.48
N LEU A 61 2.06 4.46 -0.50
CA LEU A 61 3.14 4.25 0.46
C LEU A 61 4.30 5.26 0.26
N LYS A 62 4.66 5.55 -1.00
CA LYS A 62 5.68 6.56 -1.32
C LYS A 62 5.20 7.99 -1.09
N GLY A 63 3.88 8.21 -1.14
CA GLY A 63 3.30 9.56 -1.09
C GLY A 63 3.43 10.28 -2.42
N GLU A 64 3.32 9.55 -3.52
CA GLU A 64 3.34 10.08 -4.89
C GLU A 64 1.91 10.36 -5.37
N ALA A 65 1.75 11.34 -6.26
CA ALA A 65 0.43 11.77 -6.73
C ALA A 65 -0.40 10.57 -7.26
N PRO A 66 -1.68 10.44 -6.86
CA PRO A 66 -2.51 11.43 -6.17
C PRO A 66 -2.41 11.43 -4.63
N PHE A 67 -1.43 10.74 -4.05
CA PHE A 67 -1.18 10.64 -2.60
C PHE A 67 -0.10 11.63 -2.13
N GLY A 68 0.07 11.75 -0.81
CA GLY A 68 1.05 12.65 -0.19
C GLY A 68 0.55 14.06 0.09
N SER A 69 -0.78 14.29 0.18
CA SER A 69 -1.34 15.62 0.46
C SER A 69 -1.01 16.14 1.87
N ASP A 70 -0.53 15.27 2.76
CA ASP A 70 -0.16 15.51 4.15
C ASP A 70 1.35 15.67 4.37
N LEU A 71 2.16 15.65 3.30
CA LEU A 71 3.59 15.91 3.36
C LEU A 71 3.89 17.41 3.50
N ASP A 72 5.08 17.76 4.01
CA ASP A 72 5.52 19.16 4.14
C ASP A 72 5.60 19.88 2.78
N ASP A 73 5.96 19.15 1.72
CA ASP A 73 5.97 19.59 0.32
C ASP A 73 5.14 18.61 -0.54
N PRO A 74 3.81 18.77 -0.61
CA PRO A 74 2.94 17.85 -1.33
C PRO A 74 3.23 17.82 -2.84
N PRO A 75 3.30 16.64 -3.48
CA PRO A 75 3.41 16.54 -4.93
C PRO A 75 2.25 17.23 -5.65
N VAL A 76 2.52 17.79 -6.83
CA VAL A 76 1.46 18.37 -7.68
C VAL A 76 0.41 17.31 -8.00
N GLY A 77 -0.85 17.60 -7.67
CA GLY A 77 -1.98 16.68 -7.88
C GLY A 77 -2.24 15.72 -6.70
N ALA A 78 -1.46 15.79 -5.63
CA ALA A 78 -1.75 15.09 -4.39
C ALA A 78 -3.00 15.67 -3.70
N VAL A 79 -4.02 14.84 -3.52
CA VAL A 79 -5.29 15.20 -2.84
C VAL A 79 -5.68 14.19 -1.77
N ILE A 80 -4.87 13.15 -1.59
CA ILE A 80 -5.07 12.06 -0.64
C ILE A 80 -3.82 12.00 0.25
N PRO A 81 -3.95 11.75 1.57
CA PRO A 81 -2.79 11.50 2.42
C PRO A 81 -1.95 10.31 1.94
N ARG A 82 -0.66 10.32 2.28
CA ARG A 82 0.20 9.13 2.19
C ARG A 82 -0.33 8.04 3.13
N MET A 83 -0.07 6.78 2.79
CA MET A 83 -0.24 5.65 3.71
C MET A 83 1.09 5.27 4.38
N PRO A 84 1.09 4.98 5.69
CA PRO A 84 0.01 5.26 6.64
C PRO A 84 -0.15 6.77 6.90
N ALA A 85 -1.39 7.23 7.05
CA ALA A 85 -1.68 8.64 7.29
C ALA A 85 -1.33 9.01 8.74
N TYR A 86 -0.61 10.13 8.92
CA TYR A 86 -0.21 10.65 10.24
C TYR A 86 0.65 9.70 11.09
N LEU A 87 1.25 8.69 10.47
CA LEU A 87 2.20 7.76 11.09
C LEU A 87 3.53 7.81 10.34
N ASP A 88 4.53 7.16 10.93
CA ASP A 88 5.86 7.04 10.33
C ASP A 88 5.78 6.41 8.92
N PRO A 89 6.65 6.85 7.98
CA PRO A 89 6.74 6.23 6.66
C PRO A 89 6.96 4.72 6.76
N VAL A 90 6.43 3.98 5.78
CA VAL A 90 6.97 2.64 5.51
C VAL A 90 8.43 2.80 5.03
N PRO A 91 9.38 2.01 5.55
CA PRO A 91 10.76 2.03 5.07
C PRO A 91 10.84 1.81 3.55
N ALA A 92 11.70 2.58 2.87
CA ALA A 92 11.82 2.50 1.41
C ALA A 92 12.12 1.07 0.92
N GLU A 93 12.98 0.35 1.64
CA GLU A 93 13.32 -1.05 1.35
C GLU A 93 12.11 -2.01 1.41
N ASP A 94 11.14 -1.76 2.28
CA ASP A 94 9.92 -2.57 2.34
C ASP A 94 8.93 -2.19 1.23
N ILE A 95 8.90 -0.91 0.83
CA ILE A 95 8.15 -0.46 -0.35
C ILE A 95 8.74 -1.10 -1.61
N ASP A 96 10.07 -1.12 -1.76
CA ASP A 96 10.77 -1.73 -2.90
C ASP A 96 10.47 -3.23 -2.99
N ARG A 97 10.37 -3.91 -1.84
CA ARG A 97 9.98 -5.33 -1.79
C ARG A 97 8.54 -5.55 -2.25
N ILE A 98 7.60 -4.67 -1.85
CA ILE A 98 6.20 -4.71 -2.32
C ILE A 98 6.14 -4.43 -3.83
N GLU A 99 6.89 -3.45 -4.32
CA GLU A 99 6.99 -3.13 -5.74
C GLU A 99 7.46 -4.34 -6.54
N GLN A 100 8.58 -4.96 -6.14
CA GLN A 100 9.10 -6.17 -6.77
C GLN A 100 8.10 -7.34 -6.69
N TRP A 101 7.37 -7.49 -5.58
CA TRP A 101 6.33 -8.52 -5.46
C TRP A 101 5.20 -8.35 -6.48
N ILE A 102 4.82 -7.10 -6.80
CA ILE A 102 3.84 -6.81 -7.84
C ILE A 102 4.41 -7.11 -9.22
N ASP A 103 5.66 -6.72 -9.46
CA ASP A 103 6.37 -6.97 -10.72
C ASP A 103 6.53 -8.47 -11.00
N ASP A 104 6.73 -9.27 -9.95
CA ASP A 104 6.82 -10.73 -10.01
C ASP A 104 5.44 -11.41 -10.22
N GLY A 105 4.36 -10.64 -10.38
CA GLY A 105 3.01 -11.17 -10.62
C GLY A 105 2.26 -11.57 -9.34
N CYS A 106 2.61 -10.96 -8.21
CA CYS A 106 1.96 -11.17 -6.91
C CYS A 106 1.92 -12.65 -6.46
N PRO A 107 3.07 -13.35 -6.30
CA PRO A 107 3.08 -14.72 -5.81
C PRO A 107 2.36 -14.86 -4.45
N ALA A 108 1.55 -15.90 -4.32
CA ALA A 108 0.69 -16.12 -3.14
C ALA A 108 1.46 -16.73 -1.95
N ASP A 109 2.38 -17.67 -2.21
CA ASP A 109 3.19 -18.43 -1.24
C ASP A 109 4.69 -18.27 -1.50
#